data_AF-A0A1I5MEZ4-F1
#
_entry.id   AF-A0A1I5MEZ4-F1
#
_cell.length_a   1.000
_cell.length_b   1.000
_cell.length_c   1.000
_cell.angle_alpha   90.00
_cell.angle_beta   90.00
_cell.angle_gamma   90.00
#
_symmetry.space_group_name_H-M   'P 1'
#
loop_
_entity.id
_entity.type
_entity.pdbx_description
1 polymer ?
#
loop_
_entity_poly.entity_id
_entity_poly.type
_entity_poly.pdbx_seq_one_letter_code
_entity_poly.pdbx_strand_id
1 'polypeptide(L)'
;MSPSQRHRRREAVFGAAPRPDAGRPERGLSGIVLDASPHLLVLHADGAEVRLAMSESTAVWHGGRGGLAALRPGRPVVVRRSSSVAEKVWVGIGRVGGTILACGRDTVEVDMGPHRGRAHVVIPPHARERVLVRHPRLEPGYLIDVICVRSPGGPLAVRPGTSQPGYRVDDLAAPEAGRPVPDVLHGTATWFGTTEGEVRDGASYPAVDSEGDAGGCADAPSGCVPFPYLSLGGEVTVRNECGGRSATLPVIECGCAAARFCDRCVECAASPRGRIVELTPAAFAGLGGELEAGCFNAAVRPHVPRGS
;
A
#
# COMPACT_ATOMS: atom_id res chain seq x y z
N MET A 1 0.42 13.93 20.61
CA MET A 1 -1.01 13.58 20.78
C MET A 1 -1.34 12.35 19.92
N SER A 2 -1.95 11.31 20.49
CA SER A 2 -2.17 10.05 19.75
C SER A 2 -3.26 10.20 18.65
N PRO A 3 -3.26 9.36 17.60
CA PRO A 3 -4.29 9.40 16.55
C PRO A 3 -5.72 9.23 17.09
N SER A 4 -5.88 8.39 18.11
CA SER A 4 -7.15 8.13 18.80
C SER A 4 -7.62 9.28 19.70
N GLN A 5 -6.71 10.13 20.19
CA GLN A 5 -7.06 11.38 20.89
C GLN A 5 -7.49 12.46 19.89
N ARG A 6 -6.84 12.54 18.73
CA ARG A 6 -7.22 13.47 17.65
C ARG A 6 -8.61 13.17 17.08
N HIS A 7 -8.91 11.90 16.83
CA HIS A 7 -10.22 11.46 16.35
C HIS A 7 -11.35 11.93 17.29
N ARG A 8 -11.23 11.64 18.59
CA ARG A 8 -12.22 12.02 19.60
C ARG A 8 -12.41 13.54 19.70
N ARG A 9 -11.32 14.31 19.56
CA ARG A 9 -11.38 15.77 19.63
C ARG A 9 -12.02 16.36 18.38
N ARG A 10 -11.81 15.76 17.20
CA ARG A 10 -12.47 16.17 15.95
C ARG A 10 -13.98 15.92 16.00
N GLU A 11 -14.39 14.75 16.48
CA GLU A 11 -15.81 14.41 16.69
C GLU A 11 -16.50 15.40 17.65
N ALA A 12 -15.79 15.83 18.70
CA ALA A 12 -16.31 16.78 19.67
C ALA A 12 -16.50 18.21 19.12
N VAL A 13 -15.72 18.61 18.10
CA VAL A 13 -15.74 19.98 17.55
C VAL A 13 -16.62 20.10 16.32
N PHE A 14 -16.62 19.10 15.44
CA PHE A 14 -17.31 19.17 14.13
C PHE A 14 -18.52 18.24 14.02
N GLY A 15 -18.84 17.50 15.09
CA GLY A 15 -19.83 16.43 15.06
C GLY A 15 -19.29 15.14 14.44
N ALA A 16 -19.97 14.03 14.68
CA ALA A 16 -19.67 12.77 13.99
C ALA A 16 -20.04 12.93 12.51
N ALA A 17 -19.11 12.58 11.61
CA ALA A 17 -19.42 12.51 10.19
C ALA A 17 -20.62 11.55 9.99
N PRO A 18 -21.55 11.84 9.05
CA PRO A 18 -22.62 10.92 8.74
C PRO A 18 -22.00 9.57 8.39
N ARG A 19 -22.43 8.53 9.11
CA ARG A 19 -21.96 7.16 8.93
C ARG A 19 -22.18 6.82 7.45
N PRO A 20 -21.13 6.59 6.65
CA PRO A 20 -21.31 6.32 5.23
C PRO A 20 -22.19 5.08 5.10
N ASP A 21 -23.15 5.14 4.19
CA ASP A 21 -24.03 4.02 3.87
C ASP A 21 -23.15 2.81 3.50
N ALA A 22 -23.11 1.83 4.41
CA ALA A 22 -22.15 0.74 4.41
C ALA A 22 -22.59 -0.34 3.40
N GLY A 23 -22.21 -0.14 2.14
CA GLY A 23 -22.34 -1.15 1.09
C GLY A 23 -21.41 -2.36 1.31
N ARG A 24 -21.78 -3.24 2.25
CA ARG A 24 -21.27 -4.60 2.58
C ARG A 24 -19.78 -4.76 2.97
N PRO A 25 -19.48 -5.65 3.94
CA PRO A 25 -18.40 -5.50 4.92
C PRO A 25 -17.03 -5.99 4.44
N GLU A 26 -15.99 -5.40 5.03
CA GLU A 26 -14.61 -5.90 5.24
C GLU A 26 -14.19 -7.09 4.36
N ARG A 27 -13.83 -6.77 3.12
CA ARG A 27 -13.34 -7.77 2.17
C ARG A 27 -11.85 -8.05 2.30
N GLY A 28 -11.09 -7.22 3.03
CA GLY A 28 -9.68 -7.46 3.34
C GLY A 28 -9.52 -7.68 4.85
N LEU A 29 -8.63 -8.60 5.23
CA LEU A 29 -8.31 -8.89 6.61
C LEU A 29 -6.81 -9.20 6.72
N SER A 30 -6.11 -8.55 7.64
CA SER A 30 -4.73 -8.91 7.99
C SER A 30 -4.72 -9.68 9.29
N GLY A 31 -3.89 -10.71 9.41
CA GLY A 31 -3.82 -11.50 10.64
C GLY A 31 -2.70 -12.52 10.65
N ILE A 32 -2.61 -13.28 11.74
CA ILE A 32 -1.66 -14.38 11.93
C ILE A 32 -2.42 -15.70 11.84
N VAL A 33 -1.90 -16.66 11.06
CA VAL A 33 -2.49 -18.00 11.00
C VAL A 33 -2.37 -18.68 12.37
N LEU A 34 -3.50 -19.16 12.89
CA LEU A 34 -3.57 -20.00 14.07
C LEU A 34 -3.66 -21.48 13.69
N ASP A 35 -4.47 -21.79 12.67
CA ASP A 35 -4.63 -23.12 12.10
C ASP A 35 -5.15 -23.06 10.66
N ALA A 36 -4.89 -24.10 9.86
CA ALA A 36 -5.37 -24.18 8.48
C ALA A 36 -5.61 -25.63 8.03
N SER A 37 -6.76 -25.86 7.43
CA SER A 37 -7.17 -27.11 6.78
C SER A 37 -7.73 -26.81 5.37
N PRO A 38 -8.01 -27.82 4.53
CA PRO A 38 -8.62 -27.59 3.22
C PRO A 38 -9.94 -26.83 3.24
N HIS A 39 -10.66 -26.81 4.37
CA HIS A 39 -12.00 -26.24 4.49
C HIS A 39 -12.10 -25.07 5.48
N LEU A 40 -11.05 -24.81 6.26
CA LEU A 40 -11.09 -23.82 7.33
C LEU A 40 -9.72 -23.15 7.49
N LEU A 41 -9.71 -21.83 7.53
CA LEU A 41 -8.60 -20.99 7.94
C LEU A 41 -8.97 -20.29 9.24
N VAL A 42 -8.12 -20.43 10.26
CA VAL A 42 -8.27 -19.76 11.56
C VAL A 42 -7.17 -18.73 11.71
N LEU A 43 -7.53 -17.48 11.96
CA LEU A 43 -6.62 -16.36 12.08
C LEU A 43 -6.78 -15.66 13.43
N HIS A 44 -5.71 -15.10 13.94
CA HIS A 44 -5.77 -14.01 14.92
C HIS A 44 -5.73 -12.68 14.16
N ALA A 45 -6.81 -11.90 14.22
CA ALA A 45 -6.94 -10.62 13.55
C ALA A 45 -7.78 -9.65 14.41
N ASP A 46 -7.37 -8.39 14.48
CA ASP A 46 -8.03 -7.33 15.28
C ASP A 46 -8.32 -7.76 16.74
N GLY A 47 -7.33 -8.37 17.38
CA GLY A 47 -7.40 -8.88 18.76
C GLY A 47 -8.33 -10.09 18.95
N ALA A 48 -8.90 -10.65 17.89
CA ALA A 48 -9.89 -11.73 17.96
C ALA A 48 -9.50 -12.92 17.09
N GLU A 49 -10.05 -14.09 17.42
CA GLU A 49 -10.00 -15.26 16.54
C GLU A 49 -11.06 -15.11 15.44
N VAL A 50 -10.64 -15.22 14.19
CA VAL A 50 -11.50 -15.17 13.00
C VAL A 50 -11.42 -16.50 12.26
N ARG A 51 -12.58 -17.07 11.94
CA ARG A 51 -12.70 -18.33 11.21
C ARG A 51 -13.28 -18.09 9.83
N LEU A 52 -12.57 -18.54 8.81
CA LEU A 52 -12.93 -18.38 7.41
C LEU A 52 -13.04 -19.74 6.74
N ALA A 53 -14.15 -19.99 6.06
CA ALA A 53 -14.31 -21.16 5.22
C ALA A 53 -13.34 -21.09 4.02
N MET A 54 -12.73 -22.22 3.72
CA MET A 54 -11.91 -22.42 2.52
C MET A 54 -12.59 -23.38 1.56
N SER A 55 -12.32 -23.21 0.28
CA SER A 55 -12.78 -24.09 -0.79
C SER A 55 -11.66 -24.37 -1.77
N GLU A 56 -11.89 -25.25 -2.74
CA GLU A 56 -10.93 -25.48 -3.83
C GLU A 56 -10.66 -24.23 -4.67
N SER A 57 -11.58 -23.24 -4.64
CA SER A 57 -11.40 -21.96 -5.31
C SER A 57 -10.56 -20.95 -4.52
N THR A 58 -10.26 -21.24 -3.24
CA THR A 58 -9.44 -20.35 -2.40
C THR A 58 -8.00 -20.34 -2.91
N ALA A 59 -7.58 -19.22 -3.49
CA ALA A 59 -6.23 -19.07 -4.01
C ALA A 59 -5.24 -18.74 -2.88
N VAL A 60 -4.15 -19.49 -2.76
CA VAL A 60 -3.06 -19.19 -1.83
C VAL A 60 -1.85 -18.68 -2.61
N TRP A 61 -1.31 -17.55 -2.19
CA TRP A 61 -0.09 -16.96 -2.74
C TRP A 61 1.04 -17.00 -1.71
N HIS A 62 2.21 -17.47 -2.12
CA HIS A 62 3.44 -17.41 -1.34
C HIS A 62 4.64 -17.30 -2.31
N GLY A 63 4.96 -16.06 -2.72
CA GLY A 63 5.98 -15.80 -3.75
C GLY A 63 5.61 -16.27 -5.16
N GLY A 64 4.35 -16.64 -5.38
CA GLY A 64 3.85 -17.33 -6.56
C GLY A 64 2.62 -18.17 -6.20
N ARG A 65 2.25 -19.13 -7.04
CA ARG A 65 1.17 -20.07 -6.72
C ARG A 65 1.57 -20.93 -5.51
N GLY A 66 0.85 -20.75 -4.41
CA GLY A 66 1.02 -21.51 -3.17
C GLY A 66 -0.11 -22.52 -2.94
N GLY A 67 -0.08 -23.16 -1.79
CA GLY A 67 -1.12 -24.09 -1.34
C GLY A 67 -1.19 -24.15 0.18
N LEU A 68 -1.99 -25.07 0.71
CA LEU A 68 -2.24 -25.21 2.15
C LEU A 68 -0.97 -25.29 2.99
N ALA A 69 0.10 -25.93 2.48
CA ALA A 69 1.39 -26.06 3.18
C ALA A 69 2.10 -24.72 3.49
N ALA A 70 1.69 -23.61 2.85
CA ALA A 70 2.17 -22.27 3.15
C ALA A 70 1.43 -21.62 4.34
N LEU A 71 0.22 -22.07 4.65
CA LEU A 71 -0.64 -21.56 5.73
C LEU A 71 -0.26 -22.21 7.07
N ARG A 72 1.00 -22.07 7.47
CA ARG A 72 1.48 -22.63 8.74
C ARG A 72 1.12 -21.70 9.90
N PRO A 73 0.81 -22.23 11.10
CA PRO A 73 0.63 -21.41 12.29
C PRO A 73 1.78 -20.42 12.51
N GLY A 74 1.46 -19.22 12.99
CA GLY A 74 2.40 -18.13 13.19
C GLY A 74 2.77 -17.34 11.94
N ARG A 75 2.31 -17.75 10.74
CA ARG A 75 2.57 -16.99 9.51
C ARG A 75 1.63 -15.80 9.39
N PRO A 76 2.15 -14.60 9.11
CA PRO A 76 1.30 -13.45 8.84
C PRO A 76 0.69 -13.57 7.43
N VAL A 77 -0.58 -13.18 7.30
CA VAL A 77 -1.34 -13.26 6.07
C VAL A 77 -2.20 -12.03 5.85
N VAL A 78 -2.51 -11.76 4.58
CA VAL A 78 -3.65 -10.92 4.19
C VAL A 78 -4.65 -11.82 3.50
N VAL A 79 -5.93 -11.68 3.80
CA VAL A 79 -7.01 -12.44 3.20
C VAL A 79 -7.98 -11.49 2.53
N ARG A 80 -8.24 -11.74 1.24
CA ARG A 80 -9.44 -11.24 0.59
C ARG A 80 -10.57 -12.23 0.82
N ARG A 81 -11.70 -11.75 1.33
CA ARG A 81 -12.86 -12.55 1.70
C ARG A 81 -14.17 -12.00 1.15
N SER A 82 -15.14 -12.90 0.99
CA SER A 82 -16.55 -12.56 0.82
C SER A 82 -17.32 -13.16 1.98
N SER A 83 -17.89 -12.30 2.84
CA SER A 83 -18.45 -12.70 4.13
C SER A 83 -17.44 -13.53 4.94
N SER A 84 -17.75 -14.80 5.24
CA SER A 84 -16.90 -15.71 6.00
C SER A 84 -16.08 -16.66 5.11
N VAL A 85 -16.01 -16.43 3.80
CA VAL A 85 -15.28 -17.30 2.86
C VAL A 85 -14.00 -16.61 2.39
N ALA A 86 -12.86 -17.30 2.54
CA ALA A 86 -11.59 -16.83 2.01
C ALA A 86 -11.55 -17.03 0.48
N GLU A 87 -11.46 -15.93 -0.27
CA GLU A 87 -11.29 -15.97 -1.74
C GLU A 87 -9.82 -16.11 -2.11
N LYS A 88 -8.96 -15.32 -1.45
CA LYS A 88 -7.53 -15.30 -1.71
C LYS A 88 -6.73 -14.99 -0.45
N VAL A 89 -5.63 -15.69 -0.27
CA VAL A 89 -4.74 -15.56 0.89
C VAL A 89 -3.32 -15.29 0.43
N TRP A 90 -2.75 -14.18 0.85
CA TRP A 90 -1.34 -13.84 0.62
C TRP A 90 -0.54 -14.09 1.88
N VAL A 91 0.40 -15.02 1.81
CA VAL A 91 1.24 -15.42 2.95
C VAL A 91 2.54 -14.62 2.94
N GLY A 92 2.78 -13.84 3.99
CA GLY A 92 4.03 -13.10 4.20
C GLY A 92 4.41 -12.20 3.02
N ILE A 93 3.42 -11.66 2.30
CA ILE A 93 3.65 -10.73 1.20
C ILE A 93 4.18 -9.41 1.74
N GLY A 94 5.19 -8.87 1.07
CA GLY A 94 5.76 -7.57 1.39
C GLY A 94 5.98 -6.75 0.14
N ARG A 95 6.20 -5.47 0.30
CA ARG A 95 6.62 -4.57 -0.77
C ARG A 95 7.77 -3.72 -0.29
N VAL A 96 8.78 -3.60 -1.12
CA VAL A 96 9.90 -2.68 -0.88
C VAL A 96 9.95 -1.71 -2.04
N GLY A 97 9.61 -0.46 -1.75
CA GLY A 97 9.62 0.65 -2.69
C GLY A 97 10.42 1.81 -2.12
N GLY A 98 11.39 2.33 -2.85
CA GLY A 98 12.23 3.42 -2.37
C GLY A 98 13.44 3.72 -3.25
N THR A 99 14.38 4.49 -2.71
CA THR A 99 15.62 4.88 -3.38
C THR A 99 16.69 3.83 -3.16
N ILE A 100 17.34 3.38 -4.23
CA ILE A 100 18.50 2.50 -4.16
C ILE A 100 19.66 3.26 -3.50
N LEU A 101 20.20 2.71 -2.42
CA LEU A 101 21.39 3.23 -1.73
C LEU A 101 22.66 2.50 -2.20
N ALA A 102 22.57 1.19 -2.39
CA ALA A 102 23.66 0.34 -2.85
C ALA A 102 23.11 -0.90 -3.56
N CYS A 103 23.89 -1.44 -4.50
CA CYS A 103 23.58 -2.70 -5.18
C CYS A 103 24.78 -3.65 -5.04
N GLY A 104 24.53 -4.84 -4.49
CA GLY A 104 25.44 -5.97 -4.51
C GLY A 104 25.23 -6.87 -5.73
N ARG A 105 25.76 -8.10 -5.67
CA ARG A 105 25.59 -9.07 -6.77
C ARG A 105 24.13 -9.52 -6.92
N ASP A 106 23.46 -9.74 -5.81
CA ASP A 106 22.11 -10.29 -5.68
C ASP A 106 21.33 -9.59 -4.56
N THR A 107 21.84 -8.45 -4.07
CA THR A 107 21.22 -7.69 -3.00
C THR A 107 21.10 -6.21 -3.36
N VAL A 108 20.10 -5.54 -2.81
CA VAL A 108 19.86 -4.10 -3.00
C VAL A 108 19.49 -3.49 -1.66
N GLU A 109 20.23 -2.45 -1.26
CA GLU A 109 19.89 -1.61 -0.12
C GLU A 109 18.94 -0.51 -0.57
N VAL A 110 17.80 -0.39 0.10
CA VAL A 110 16.72 0.54 -0.29
C VAL A 110 16.37 1.44 0.88
N ASP A 111 16.38 2.76 0.65
CA ASP A 111 15.77 3.74 1.53
C ASP A 111 14.29 3.89 1.19
N MET A 112 13.42 3.42 2.08
CA MET A 112 11.96 3.51 1.95
C MET A 112 11.41 4.81 2.55
N GLY A 113 12.28 5.75 2.91
CA GLY A 113 11.94 7.05 3.47
C GLY A 113 11.78 7.04 4.99
N PRO A 114 11.50 8.22 5.58
CA PRO A 114 11.59 8.45 7.03
C PRO A 114 10.60 7.63 7.86
N HIS A 115 9.48 7.18 7.28
CA HIS A 115 8.46 6.40 7.99
C HIS A 115 8.70 4.90 7.95
N ARG A 116 9.51 4.41 7.01
CA ARG A 116 9.68 2.98 6.74
C ARG A 116 11.12 2.51 6.89
N GLY A 117 12.07 3.44 6.98
CA GLY A 117 13.48 3.15 7.18
C GLY A 117 14.10 2.47 5.97
N ARG A 118 15.06 1.58 6.22
CA ARG A 118 15.85 0.91 5.18
C ARG A 118 15.51 -0.58 5.10
N ALA A 119 15.65 -1.15 3.91
CA ALA A 119 15.50 -2.57 3.67
C ALA A 119 16.68 -3.11 2.84
N HIS A 120 17.21 -4.26 3.28
CA HIS A 120 18.15 -5.07 2.53
C HIS A 120 17.36 -6.13 1.75
N VAL A 121 17.19 -5.94 0.46
CA VAL A 121 16.42 -6.84 -0.40
C VAL A 121 17.35 -7.84 -1.08
N VAL A 122 17.00 -9.12 -1.01
CA VAL A 122 17.67 -10.16 -1.81
C VAL A 122 16.87 -10.40 -3.09
N ILE A 123 17.54 -10.35 -4.24
CA ILE A 123 16.97 -10.65 -5.56
C ILE A 123 17.50 -12.03 -5.99
N PRO A 124 16.75 -13.12 -5.74
CA PRO A 124 17.21 -14.45 -6.08
C PRO A 124 17.36 -14.62 -7.61
N PRO A 125 18.22 -15.55 -8.08
CA PRO A 125 18.51 -15.72 -9.51
C PRO A 125 17.27 -15.86 -10.40
N HIS A 126 16.25 -16.60 -9.94
CA HIS A 126 15.01 -16.83 -10.69
C HIS A 126 14.11 -15.58 -10.81
N ALA A 127 14.28 -14.58 -9.94
CA ALA A 127 13.54 -13.32 -10.01
C ALA A 127 14.34 -12.21 -10.69
N ARG A 128 15.67 -12.34 -10.77
CA ARG A 128 16.58 -11.31 -11.24
C ARG A 128 16.25 -10.77 -12.63
N GLU A 129 16.09 -11.65 -13.61
CA GLU A 129 15.79 -11.23 -14.99
C GLU A 129 14.48 -10.43 -15.05
N ARG A 130 13.44 -10.91 -14.37
CA ARG A 130 12.14 -10.23 -14.31
C ARG A 130 12.22 -8.86 -13.64
N VAL A 131 13.03 -8.73 -12.58
CA VAL A 131 13.27 -7.44 -11.93
C VAL A 131 14.02 -6.50 -12.88
N LEU A 132 15.11 -6.95 -13.51
CA LEU A 132 15.93 -6.14 -14.41
C LEU A 132 15.19 -5.63 -15.65
N VAL A 133 14.22 -6.40 -16.16
CA VAL A 133 13.37 -5.93 -17.28
C VAL A 133 12.57 -4.69 -16.91
N ARG A 134 12.10 -4.59 -15.66
CA ARG A 134 11.30 -3.45 -15.17
C ARG A 134 12.11 -2.41 -14.42
N HIS A 135 13.28 -2.79 -13.93
CA HIS A 135 14.23 -1.95 -13.18
C HIS A 135 15.62 -2.09 -13.80
N PRO A 136 15.84 -1.57 -15.01
CA PRO A 136 17.09 -1.75 -15.74
C PRO A 136 18.27 -1.02 -15.10
N ARG A 137 18.02 -0.01 -14.26
CA ARG A 137 19.04 0.78 -13.55
C ARG A 137 19.07 0.42 -12.07
N LEU A 138 19.71 -0.69 -11.73
CA LEU A 138 19.98 -1.06 -10.32
C LEU A 138 21.24 -0.34 -9.81
N GLU A 139 21.15 0.97 -9.67
CA GLU A 139 22.26 1.82 -9.25
C GLU A 139 21.81 2.88 -8.24
N PRO A 140 22.71 3.34 -7.34
CA PRO A 140 22.36 4.32 -6.31
C PRO A 140 21.71 5.59 -6.87
N GLY A 141 20.67 6.05 -6.20
CA GLY A 141 19.88 7.25 -6.56
C GLY A 141 18.71 6.99 -7.50
N TYR A 142 18.57 5.79 -8.09
CA TYR A 142 17.36 5.39 -8.80
C TYR A 142 16.32 4.76 -7.87
N LEU A 143 15.08 4.73 -8.33
CA LEU A 143 13.98 4.10 -7.60
C LEU A 143 13.90 2.61 -7.89
N ILE A 144 13.50 1.83 -6.90
CA ILE A 144 13.12 0.43 -7.05
C ILE A 144 11.77 0.19 -6.38
N ASP A 145 10.96 -0.70 -6.95
CA ASP A 145 9.72 -1.17 -6.35
C ASP A 145 9.49 -2.65 -6.66
N VAL A 146 9.55 -3.47 -5.63
CA VAL A 146 9.46 -4.92 -5.73
C VAL A 146 8.45 -5.48 -4.75
N ILE A 147 7.67 -6.45 -5.23
CA ILE A 147 6.90 -7.34 -4.38
C ILE A 147 7.83 -8.42 -3.87
N CYS A 148 7.72 -8.70 -2.58
CA CYS A 148 8.58 -9.61 -1.85
C CYS A 148 7.78 -10.68 -1.12
N VAL A 149 8.45 -11.77 -0.79
CA VAL A 149 8.04 -12.69 0.27
C VAL A 149 9.00 -12.53 1.45
N ARG A 150 8.47 -12.58 2.66
CA ARG A 150 9.29 -12.48 3.87
C ARG A 150 10.13 -13.73 4.09
N SER A 151 11.39 -13.54 4.44
CA SER A 151 12.30 -14.59 4.90
C SER A 151 13.08 -14.14 6.15
N PRO A 152 13.69 -15.08 6.90
CA PRO A 152 14.55 -14.74 8.04
C PRO A 152 15.73 -13.84 7.68
N GLY A 153 16.26 -13.96 6.45
CA GLY A 153 17.38 -13.14 5.95
C GLY A 153 16.97 -11.79 5.36
N GLY A 154 15.70 -11.41 5.48
CA GLY A 154 15.15 -10.19 4.89
C GLY A 154 14.13 -10.46 3.77
N PRO A 155 13.59 -9.40 3.15
CA PRO A 155 12.66 -9.52 2.04
C PRO A 155 13.33 -10.15 0.81
N LEU A 156 12.71 -11.22 0.28
CA LEU A 156 13.11 -11.85 -0.97
C LEU A 156 12.24 -11.30 -2.10
N ALA A 157 12.82 -10.61 -3.07
CA ALA A 157 12.10 -10.10 -4.23
C ALA A 157 11.57 -11.26 -5.07
N VAL A 158 10.30 -11.19 -5.45
CA VAL A 158 9.64 -12.20 -6.28
C VAL A 158 9.21 -11.66 -7.64
N ARG A 159 8.91 -10.36 -7.70
CA ARG A 159 8.58 -9.64 -8.94
C ARG A 159 8.66 -8.13 -8.78
N PRO A 160 8.82 -7.37 -9.88
CA PRO A 160 8.61 -5.93 -9.85
C PRO A 160 7.16 -5.59 -9.47
N GLY A 161 6.99 -4.56 -8.63
CA GLY A 161 5.69 -3.98 -8.28
C GLY A 161 5.24 -2.88 -9.24
N THR A 162 6.17 -2.30 -9.99
CA THR A 162 5.91 -1.35 -11.09
C THR A 162 7.04 -1.36 -12.13
N SER A 163 6.97 -0.46 -13.10
CA SER A 163 8.13 -0.10 -13.93
C SER A 163 8.92 1.05 -13.29
N GLN A 164 10.25 0.94 -13.31
CA GLN A 164 11.16 1.95 -12.81
C GLN A 164 11.02 3.27 -13.60
N PRO A 165 10.84 4.41 -12.91
CA PRO A 165 10.94 5.71 -13.55
C PRO A 165 12.34 5.94 -14.15
N GLY A 166 12.41 6.57 -15.33
CA GLY A 166 13.67 6.75 -16.07
C GLY A 166 14.62 7.84 -15.55
N TYR A 167 14.41 8.34 -14.33
CA TYR A 167 15.11 9.46 -13.71
C TYR A 167 15.69 9.08 -12.34
N ARG A 168 16.72 9.80 -11.87
CA ARG A 168 17.18 9.71 -10.48
C ARG A 168 16.26 10.52 -9.58
N VAL A 169 16.21 10.17 -8.30
CA VAL A 169 15.34 10.86 -7.32
C VAL A 169 15.60 12.37 -7.28
N ASP A 170 16.86 12.79 -7.44
CA ASP A 170 17.26 14.21 -7.42
C ASP A 170 16.87 14.96 -8.71
N ASP A 171 16.52 14.24 -9.78
CA ASP A 171 16.10 14.81 -11.08
C ASP A 171 14.57 14.92 -11.19
N LEU A 172 13.83 14.66 -10.11
CA LEU A 172 12.37 14.70 -10.13
C LEU A 172 11.86 16.12 -10.37
N ALA A 173 11.28 16.34 -11.55
CA ALA A 173 10.64 17.59 -11.88
C ALA A 173 9.37 17.82 -11.05
N ALA A 174 9.31 18.94 -10.34
CA ALA A 174 8.11 19.41 -9.66
C ALA A 174 7.02 19.83 -10.68
N PRO A 175 5.73 19.79 -10.29
CA PRO A 175 4.66 20.33 -11.12
C PRO A 175 4.84 21.85 -11.25
N GLU A 176 4.39 22.43 -12.36
CA GLU A 176 4.41 23.88 -12.55
C GLU A 176 3.69 24.61 -11.42
N ALA A 177 4.32 25.67 -10.90
CA ALA A 177 3.74 26.52 -9.87
C ALA A 177 2.41 27.12 -10.36
N GLY A 178 1.37 27.05 -9.52
CA GLY A 178 0.04 27.57 -9.86
C GLY A 178 -0.87 26.62 -10.63
N ARG A 179 -0.43 25.38 -10.94
CA ARG A 179 -1.31 24.36 -11.52
C ARG A 179 -2.51 24.11 -10.60
N PRO A 180 -3.75 24.18 -11.11
CA PRO A 180 -4.94 23.91 -10.30
C PRO A 180 -4.89 22.51 -9.69
N VAL A 181 -5.20 22.45 -8.40
CA VAL A 181 -5.36 21.19 -7.68
C VAL A 181 -6.78 20.67 -7.93
N PRO A 182 -6.95 19.46 -8.48
CA PRO A 182 -8.28 18.93 -8.76
C PRO A 182 -8.96 18.39 -7.48
N ASP A 183 -10.29 18.49 -7.42
CA ASP A 183 -11.10 17.91 -6.34
C ASP A 183 -11.08 16.37 -6.30
N VAL A 184 -10.75 15.76 -7.44
CA VAL A 184 -10.57 14.31 -7.60
C VAL A 184 -9.24 14.07 -8.29
N LEU A 185 -8.35 13.36 -7.59
CA LEU A 185 -7.08 12.93 -8.12
C LEU A 185 -7.28 11.63 -8.90
N HIS A 186 -6.69 11.54 -10.08
CA HIS A 186 -6.63 10.30 -10.87
C HIS A 186 -5.18 9.87 -11.04
N GLY A 187 -4.89 8.59 -10.83
CA GLY A 187 -3.53 8.08 -10.87
C GLY A 187 -3.43 6.65 -10.39
N THR A 188 -2.29 6.31 -9.80
CA THR A 188 -2.02 4.97 -9.29
C THR A 188 -2.24 4.89 -7.78
N ALA A 189 -2.98 3.86 -7.35
CA ALA A 189 -2.93 3.42 -5.96
C ALA A 189 -1.97 2.23 -5.83
N THR A 190 -1.12 2.29 -4.82
CA THR A 190 -0.25 1.18 -4.38
C THR A 190 -0.64 0.75 -2.98
N TRP A 191 0.15 -0.13 -2.37
CA TRP A 191 0.01 -0.53 -0.98
C TRP A 191 1.35 -0.49 -0.28
N PHE A 192 1.33 -0.25 1.04
CA PHE A 192 2.51 -0.12 1.88
C PHE A 192 2.43 -1.01 3.11
N GLY A 193 3.55 -1.09 3.83
CA GLY A 193 3.69 -1.92 5.02
C GLY A 193 3.90 -3.39 4.71
N THR A 194 3.79 -4.21 5.74
CA THR A 194 3.91 -5.67 5.66
C THR A 194 2.65 -6.32 6.22
N THR A 195 2.57 -7.65 6.15
CA THR A 195 1.52 -8.42 6.82
C THR A 195 1.66 -8.45 8.35
N GLU A 196 2.67 -7.80 8.94
CA GLU A 196 2.89 -7.77 10.40
C GLU A 196 2.32 -6.53 11.08
N GLY A 197 1.87 -6.75 12.32
CA GLY A 197 1.30 -5.71 13.18
C GLY A 197 -0.17 -5.47 12.89
N GLU A 198 -0.91 -5.07 13.93
CA GLU A 198 -2.27 -4.54 13.77
C GLU A 198 -2.18 -3.14 13.19
N VAL A 199 -2.04 -3.06 11.87
CA VAL A 199 -2.19 -1.80 11.16
C VAL A 199 -3.67 -1.65 10.84
N ARG A 200 -4.31 -0.70 11.53
CA ARG A 200 -5.67 -0.28 11.20
C ARG A 200 -5.74 0.10 9.73
N ASP A 201 -6.84 -0.26 9.07
CA ASP A 201 -7.05 0.14 7.69
C ASP A 201 -6.92 1.65 7.50
N GLY A 202 -6.16 2.04 6.49
CA GLY A 202 -5.82 3.43 6.26
C GLY A 202 -5.02 3.64 4.99
N ALA A 203 -4.65 4.91 4.80
CA ALA A 203 -3.89 5.38 3.66
C ALA A 203 -2.62 6.11 4.11
N SER A 204 -1.55 5.91 3.34
CA SER A 204 -0.41 6.80 3.28
C SER A 204 -0.64 7.77 2.12
N TYR A 205 -0.57 9.07 2.39
CA TYR A 205 -0.94 10.12 1.43
C TYR A 205 0.27 10.97 1.02
N PRO A 206 0.54 11.20 -0.28
CA PRO A 206 1.77 11.86 -0.74
C PRO A 206 2.00 13.30 -0.24
N ALA A 207 0.92 14.06 -0.03
CA ALA A 207 0.98 15.47 0.37
C ALA A 207 0.35 15.68 1.75
N VAL A 208 0.96 15.11 2.78
CA VAL A 208 0.64 15.48 4.16
C VAL A 208 1.37 16.78 4.50
N ASP A 209 0.65 17.76 5.02
CA ASP A 209 1.17 19.06 5.43
C ASP A 209 2.28 18.89 6.48
N SER A 210 3.42 19.52 6.23
CA SER A 210 4.60 19.50 7.11
C SER A 210 4.49 20.47 8.28
N GLU A 211 3.59 21.45 8.19
CA GLU A 211 3.50 22.51 9.20
C GLU A 211 2.81 22.04 10.48
N GLY A 212 3.32 22.53 11.61
CA GLY A 212 2.76 22.28 12.94
C GLY A 212 2.61 20.78 13.26
N ASP A 213 1.42 20.39 13.71
CA ASP A 213 1.11 19.03 14.17
C ASP A 213 0.54 18.13 13.06
N ALA A 214 0.53 18.58 11.80
CA ALA A 214 -0.14 17.86 10.70
C ALA A 214 0.53 16.53 10.33
N GLY A 215 1.84 16.39 10.62
CA GLY A 215 2.56 15.11 10.58
C GLY A 215 3.22 14.76 9.25
N GLY A 216 3.31 15.71 8.32
CA GLY A 216 4.07 15.59 7.07
C GLY A 216 5.59 15.75 7.28
N CYS A 217 6.36 15.45 6.24
CA CYS A 217 7.81 15.68 6.23
C CYS A 217 8.12 17.03 5.57
N ALA A 218 8.96 17.84 6.21
CA ALA A 218 9.42 19.11 5.63
C ALA A 218 10.08 18.93 4.25
N ASP A 219 10.88 17.87 4.09
CA ASP A 219 11.59 17.56 2.85
C ASP A 219 10.79 16.60 1.93
N ALA A 220 9.46 16.57 2.06
CA ALA A 220 8.63 15.79 1.16
C ALA A 220 8.70 16.38 -0.27
N PRO A 221 9.01 15.56 -1.29
CA PRO A 221 8.99 16.06 -2.66
C PRO A 221 7.54 16.32 -3.10
N SER A 222 7.36 17.33 -3.97
CA SER A 222 6.04 17.70 -4.51
C SER A 222 5.43 16.65 -5.46
N GLY A 223 6.23 15.70 -5.94
CA GLY A 223 5.81 14.68 -6.91
C GLY A 223 5.47 15.27 -8.29
N CYS A 224 4.85 14.47 -9.16
CA CYS A 224 4.43 14.92 -10.51
C CYS A 224 2.94 15.23 -10.64
N VAL A 225 2.19 15.13 -9.55
CA VAL A 225 0.75 15.40 -9.50
C VAL A 225 0.53 16.55 -8.52
N PRO A 226 -0.27 17.57 -8.86
CA PRO A 226 -0.66 18.58 -7.88
C PRO A 226 -1.62 17.95 -6.87
N PHE A 227 -1.30 18.04 -5.58
CA PHE A 227 -2.10 17.47 -4.49
C PHE A 227 -2.70 18.57 -3.60
N PRO A 228 -3.92 18.38 -3.08
CA PRO A 228 -4.34 19.13 -1.91
C PRO A 228 -3.61 18.58 -0.69
N TYR A 229 -3.15 19.47 0.19
CA TYR A 229 -2.54 19.09 1.45
C TYR A 229 -3.58 18.55 2.43
N LEU A 230 -3.20 17.49 3.15
CA LEU A 230 -3.99 16.90 4.22
C LEU A 230 -3.16 16.80 5.50
N SER A 231 -3.80 16.57 6.64
CA SER A 231 -3.12 16.19 7.88
C SER A 231 -3.31 14.69 8.15
N LEU A 232 -2.43 14.11 8.96
CA LEU A 232 -2.70 12.79 9.55
C LEU A 232 -4.03 12.81 10.32
N GLY A 233 -4.84 11.78 10.10
CA GLY A 233 -6.22 11.68 10.57
C GLY A 233 -7.26 12.33 9.65
N GLY A 234 -6.85 13.05 8.60
CA GLY A 234 -7.74 13.43 7.49
C GLY A 234 -8.30 12.20 6.78
N GLU A 235 -9.28 12.38 5.90
CA GLU A 235 -9.95 11.26 5.22
C GLU A 235 -9.87 11.39 3.71
N VAL A 236 -9.75 10.26 3.02
CA VAL A 236 -9.78 10.16 1.56
C VAL A 236 -10.79 9.09 1.16
N THR A 237 -11.67 9.38 0.20
CA THR A 237 -12.40 8.33 -0.50
C THR A 237 -11.55 7.84 -1.65
N VAL A 238 -11.20 6.56 -1.64
CA VAL A 238 -10.45 5.89 -2.70
C VAL A 238 -11.40 4.99 -3.47
N ARG A 239 -11.42 5.12 -4.79
CA ARG A 239 -12.14 4.24 -5.71
C ARG A 239 -11.15 3.52 -6.61
N ASN A 240 -11.17 2.18 -6.58
CA ASN A 240 -10.52 1.34 -7.57
C ASN A 240 -11.30 1.44 -8.88
N GLU A 241 -10.73 2.10 -9.90
CA GLU A 241 -11.36 2.30 -11.20
C GLU A 241 -11.40 1.01 -12.03
N CYS A 242 -10.51 0.05 -11.77
CA CYS A 242 -10.51 -1.23 -12.46
C CYS A 242 -11.70 -2.12 -12.04
N GLY A 243 -12.06 -2.10 -10.75
CA GLY A 243 -13.09 -2.96 -10.17
C GLY A 243 -14.33 -2.23 -9.64
N GLY A 244 -14.35 -0.91 -9.70
CA GLY A 244 -15.47 -0.04 -9.28
C GLY A 244 -15.65 0.12 -7.77
N ARG A 245 -14.93 -0.61 -6.92
CA ARG A 245 -15.06 -0.59 -5.45
C ARG A 245 -14.49 0.69 -4.86
N SER A 246 -15.07 1.16 -3.76
CA SER A 246 -14.59 2.35 -3.04
C SER A 246 -14.69 2.22 -1.53
N ALA A 247 -13.85 2.94 -0.82
CA ALA A 247 -13.87 3.07 0.64
C ALA A 247 -13.35 4.44 1.06
N THR A 248 -13.86 4.96 2.18
CA THR A 248 -13.28 6.13 2.86
C THR A 248 -12.31 5.64 3.92
N LEU A 249 -11.08 6.14 3.86
CA LEU A 249 -9.97 5.69 4.69
C LEU A 249 -9.31 6.88 5.39
N PRO A 250 -8.91 6.74 6.66
CA PRO A 250 -8.11 7.75 7.32
C PRO A 250 -6.69 7.78 6.75
N VAL A 251 -6.10 8.96 6.66
CA VAL A 251 -4.67 9.15 6.39
C VAL A 251 -3.92 8.84 7.68
N ILE A 252 -3.14 7.76 7.70
CA ILE A 252 -2.45 7.27 8.89
C ILE A 252 -0.94 7.45 8.83
N GLU A 253 -0.39 7.71 7.64
CA GLU A 253 1.05 7.90 7.42
C GLU A 253 1.27 8.96 6.31
N CYS A 254 2.40 9.66 6.37
CA CYS A 254 2.84 10.51 5.27
C CYS A 254 3.48 9.66 4.16
N GLY A 255 3.03 9.86 2.92
CA GLY A 255 3.43 9.12 1.73
C GLY A 255 4.54 9.78 0.91
N CYS A 256 5.47 10.49 1.56
CA CYS A 256 6.53 11.24 0.88
C CYS A 256 7.43 10.36 -0.01
N ALA A 257 7.58 9.07 0.31
CA ALA A 257 8.27 8.11 -0.55
C ALA A 257 7.49 7.87 -1.85
N ALA A 258 6.17 7.72 -1.78
CA ALA A 258 5.29 7.52 -2.93
C ALA A 258 5.32 8.70 -3.90
N ALA A 259 5.42 9.93 -3.38
CA ALA A 259 5.52 11.15 -4.18
C ALA A 259 6.69 11.13 -5.19
N ARG A 260 7.74 10.33 -4.93
CA ARG A 260 8.88 10.18 -5.84
C ARG A 260 8.55 9.37 -7.10
N PHE A 261 7.48 8.59 -7.09
CA PHE A 261 7.12 7.67 -8.16
C PHE A 261 6.11 8.30 -9.12
N CYS A 262 6.59 8.64 -10.32
CA CYS A 262 5.79 9.12 -11.46
C CYS A 262 5.54 8.02 -12.50
N ASP A 263 5.44 6.80 -12.01
CA ASP A 263 5.08 5.61 -12.76
C ASP A 263 3.58 5.60 -13.10
N ARG A 264 3.17 4.55 -13.81
CA ARG A 264 1.77 4.28 -14.15
C ARG A 264 1.47 2.84 -13.79
N CYS A 265 0.32 2.61 -13.19
CA CYS A 265 -0.30 1.30 -13.23
C CYS A 265 -0.86 1.02 -14.63
N VAL A 266 -0.67 -0.21 -15.10
CA VAL A 266 -1.13 -0.71 -16.41
C VAL A 266 -1.97 -1.98 -16.27
N GLU A 267 -2.47 -2.27 -15.06
CA GLU A 267 -3.16 -3.53 -14.76
C GLU A 267 -4.51 -3.66 -15.50
N CYS A 268 -5.30 -2.57 -15.58
CA CYS A 268 -6.57 -2.56 -16.32
C CYS A 268 -6.59 -1.57 -17.50
N ALA A 269 -5.89 -0.44 -17.35
CA ALA A 269 -5.59 0.53 -18.39
C ALA A 269 -4.39 1.35 -17.93
N ALA A 270 -3.75 2.11 -18.82
CA ALA A 270 -2.70 3.03 -18.39
C ALA A 270 -3.31 4.18 -17.57
N SER A 271 -3.02 4.22 -16.26
CA SER A 271 -3.37 5.36 -15.40
C SER A 271 -2.64 6.65 -15.79
N PRO A 272 -3.15 7.82 -15.38
CA PRO A 272 -2.32 9.03 -15.28
C PRO A 272 -1.06 8.76 -14.44
N ARG A 273 0.01 9.50 -14.70
CA ARG A 273 1.27 9.34 -13.96
C ARG A 273 1.10 9.76 -12.50
N GLY A 274 1.80 9.07 -11.62
CA GLY A 274 1.92 9.43 -10.21
C GLY A 274 1.17 8.48 -9.28
N ARG A 275 1.82 8.13 -8.18
CA ARG A 275 1.17 7.47 -7.06
C ARG A 275 0.44 8.50 -6.22
N ILE A 276 -0.88 8.35 -6.12
CA ILE A 276 -1.74 9.32 -5.46
C ILE A 276 -2.20 8.86 -4.08
N VAL A 277 -2.03 7.59 -3.75
CA VAL A 277 -2.30 7.00 -2.44
C VAL A 277 -1.58 5.65 -2.31
N GLU A 278 -1.11 5.32 -1.12
CA GLU A 278 -0.74 3.94 -0.77
C GLU A 278 -1.67 3.43 0.32
N LEU A 279 -2.18 2.23 0.18
CA LEU A 279 -3.15 1.65 1.10
C LEU A 279 -2.51 0.61 2.02
N THR A 280 -3.09 0.38 3.19
CA THR A 280 -2.77 -0.83 3.96
C THR A 280 -3.09 -2.08 3.12
N PRO A 281 -2.41 -3.21 3.33
CA PRO A 281 -2.62 -4.41 2.50
C PRO A 281 -4.07 -4.91 2.54
N ALA A 282 -4.72 -4.89 3.71
CA ALA A 282 -6.12 -5.26 3.86
C ALA A 282 -7.05 -4.30 3.12
N ALA A 283 -6.91 -2.97 3.28
CA ALA A 283 -7.68 -1.99 2.51
C ALA A 283 -7.50 -2.14 0.98
N PHE A 284 -6.26 -2.34 0.51
CA PHE A 284 -5.96 -2.56 -0.91
C PHE A 284 -6.67 -3.80 -1.46
N ALA A 285 -6.56 -4.94 -0.74
CA ALA A 285 -7.23 -6.18 -1.11
C ALA A 285 -8.76 -6.06 -1.03
N GLY A 286 -9.28 -5.33 -0.03
CA GLY A 286 -10.70 -5.08 0.16
C GLY A 286 -11.33 -4.30 -1.00
N LEU A 287 -10.59 -3.32 -1.52
CA LEU A 287 -10.94 -2.60 -2.75
C LEU A 287 -10.78 -3.42 -4.03
N GLY A 288 -10.46 -4.70 -3.92
CA GLY A 288 -10.33 -5.63 -5.06
C GLY A 288 -8.97 -5.58 -5.73
N GLY A 289 -7.96 -4.95 -5.12
CA GLY A 289 -6.59 -5.01 -5.60
C GLY A 289 -5.99 -6.41 -5.44
N GLU A 290 -5.06 -6.76 -6.34
CA GLU A 290 -4.22 -7.94 -6.24
C GLU A 290 -2.86 -7.54 -5.66
N LEU A 291 -2.53 -7.97 -4.44
CA LEU A 291 -1.31 -7.51 -3.76
C LEU A 291 -0.04 -7.82 -4.56
N GLU A 292 0.01 -8.95 -5.26
CA GLU A 292 1.14 -9.31 -6.11
C GLU A 292 1.16 -8.58 -7.46
N ALA A 293 0.05 -7.97 -7.90
CA ALA A 293 0.08 -7.06 -9.04
C ALA A 293 0.70 -5.71 -8.64
N GLY A 294 0.49 -5.30 -7.38
CA GLY A 294 1.15 -4.15 -6.79
C GLY A 294 0.46 -2.81 -7.06
N CYS A 295 -0.50 -2.71 -7.97
CA CYS A 295 -1.18 -1.45 -8.21
C CYS A 295 -2.59 -1.64 -8.76
N PHE A 296 -3.40 -0.59 -8.69
CA PHE A 296 -4.58 -0.41 -9.53
C PHE A 296 -4.78 1.08 -9.88
N ASN A 297 -5.57 1.35 -10.92
CA ASN A 297 -5.97 2.70 -11.29
C ASN A 297 -6.98 3.23 -10.28
N ALA A 298 -6.75 4.44 -9.77
CA ALA A 298 -7.55 4.99 -8.68
C ALA A 298 -8.04 6.41 -8.98
N ALA A 299 -9.26 6.67 -8.50
CA ALA A 299 -9.77 8.00 -8.25
C ALA A 299 -9.77 8.24 -6.73
N VAL A 300 -9.16 9.33 -6.27
CA VAL A 300 -9.10 9.70 -4.86
C VAL A 300 -9.74 11.06 -4.66
N ARG A 301 -10.72 11.13 -3.75
CA ARG A 301 -11.34 12.38 -3.29
C ARG A 301 -10.90 12.68 -1.86
N PRO A 302 -10.04 13.69 -1.66
CA PRO A 302 -9.68 14.18 -0.33
C PRO A 302 -10.85 14.89 0.36
N HIS A 303 -11.06 14.64 1.65
CA HIS A 303 -12.01 15.39 2.48
C HIS A 303 -11.28 16.56 3.13
N VAL A 304 -11.15 17.64 2.36
CA VAL A 304 -10.64 18.91 2.87
C VAL A 304 -11.81 19.63 3.55
N PRO A 305 -11.67 20.10 4.80
CA PRO A 305 -12.67 20.96 5.41
C PRO A 305 -12.89 22.18 4.51
N ARG A 306 -14.13 22.41 4.07
CA ARG A 306 -14.45 23.64 3.35
C ARG A 306 -14.31 24.79 4.35
N GLY A 307 -13.38 25.71 4.10
CA GLY A 307 -13.26 26.93 4.89
C GLY A 307 -14.60 27.68 4.85
N SER A 308 -15.14 27.94 6.03
CA SER A 308 -16.24 28.88 6.27
C SER A 308 -15.76 30.31 6.11
#